data_AF-A0A0F9X9X0-F1
#
_entry.id   AF-A0A0F9X9X0-F1
#
_cell.length_a   1.000
_cell.length_b   1.000
_cell.length_c   1.000
_cell.angle_alpha   90.00
_cell.angle_beta   90.00
_cell.angle_gamma   90.00
#
_symmetry.space_group_name_H-M   'P 1'
#
loop_
_entity.id
_entity.type
_entity.pdbx_description
1 polymer ?
#
loop_
_entity_poly.entity_id
_entity_poly.type
_entity_poly.pdbx_seq_one_letter_code
_entity_poly.pdbx_strand_id
1 'polypeptide(L)'
;MESELFIEILQNVNSNNLFNPYTDLCELDKPNAPEIRTNNLRIFLDNIDRFDTILVGEAPGHIGARKTGLAFTSNHILKTAEKTWGMKGFEIATKKEYYKELSAHHVWSVLPRLVNPPILWNIIPLHPFKGEQFTNRTPNNLDHLTCNSAVEYFFNNTEFRKIIAIGRVAQKRLRRLGFDVEYVRHVSMGGSNKFKASMYELFEKYDGFEISEFGGKNRLRCIKDPKTCKACYETESMMRRHHLVDHGQESFTILDL
;
A
#
# COMPACT_ATOMS: atom_id res chain seq x y z
N MET A 1 -3.25 11.32 16.39
CA MET A 1 -4.39 11.96 15.67
C MET A 1 -5.72 11.68 16.38
N GLU A 2 -6.68 12.60 16.42
CA GLU A 2 -8.06 12.30 16.88
C GLU A 2 -8.85 11.60 15.75
N SER A 3 -9.04 10.28 15.88
CA SER A 3 -9.61 9.43 14.82
C SER A 3 -11.06 9.78 14.47
N GLU A 4 -11.92 10.04 15.45
CA GLU A 4 -13.35 10.33 15.20
C GLU A 4 -13.53 11.63 14.42
N LEU A 5 -12.78 12.67 14.77
CA LEU A 5 -12.85 13.94 14.05
C LEU A 5 -12.38 13.77 12.61
N PHE A 6 -11.33 12.97 12.37
CA PHE A 6 -10.89 12.71 11.00
C PHE A 6 -11.94 11.96 10.17
N ILE A 7 -12.56 10.94 10.79
CA ILE A 7 -13.64 10.18 10.16
C ILE A 7 -14.82 11.09 9.83
N GLU A 8 -15.21 11.98 10.73
CA GLU A 8 -16.27 12.96 10.50
C GLU A 8 -15.94 13.89 9.33
N ILE A 9 -14.70 14.38 9.25
CA ILE A 9 -14.24 15.20 8.11
C ILE A 9 -14.39 14.43 6.80
N LEU A 10 -14.00 13.15 6.77
CA LEU A 10 -14.14 12.29 5.58
C LEU A 10 -15.60 12.01 5.22
N GLN A 11 -16.46 11.77 6.20
CA GLN A 11 -17.88 11.50 5.98
C GLN A 11 -18.63 12.74 5.46
N ASN A 12 -18.17 13.94 5.80
CA ASN A 12 -18.76 15.19 5.31
C ASN A 12 -18.34 15.55 3.88
N VAL A 13 -17.43 14.79 3.25
CA VAL A 13 -17.06 15.00 1.85
C VAL A 13 -18.16 14.51 0.92
N ASN A 14 -18.80 15.45 0.23
CA ASN A 14 -19.88 15.19 -0.72
C ASN A 14 -19.44 15.52 -2.15
N SER A 15 -19.68 14.61 -3.10
CA SER A 15 -19.40 14.81 -4.52
C SER A 15 -20.22 13.87 -5.40
N ASN A 16 -20.55 14.31 -6.60
CA ASN A 16 -21.31 13.50 -7.58
C ASN A 16 -20.46 12.44 -8.30
N ASN A 17 -19.13 12.50 -8.19
CA ASN A 17 -18.21 11.64 -8.94
C ASN A 17 -17.01 11.14 -8.11
N LEU A 18 -17.12 11.23 -6.78
CA LEU A 18 -16.25 10.57 -5.82
C LEU A 18 -17.12 9.68 -4.95
N PHE A 19 -17.01 8.37 -5.11
CA PHE A 19 -17.68 7.44 -4.21
C PHE A 19 -16.96 7.48 -2.86
N ASN A 20 -17.68 7.84 -1.82
CA ASN A 20 -17.18 7.94 -0.47
C ASN A 20 -17.35 6.59 0.27
N PRO A 21 -16.26 5.85 0.56
CA PRO A 21 -16.36 4.56 1.22
C PRO A 21 -17.02 4.63 2.60
N TYR A 22 -17.04 5.79 3.23
CA TYR A 22 -17.47 5.95 4.61
C TYR A 22 -18.94 6.37 4.73
N THR A 23 -19.60 6.71 3.62
CA THR A 23 -21.03 7.09 3.57
C THR A 23 -21.84 6.36 2.50
N ASP A 24 -21.22 6.04 1.37
CA ASP A 24 -21.95 5.58 0.19
C ASP A 24 -22.14 4.07 0.18
N LEU A 25 -23.24 3.63 -0.44
CA LEU A 25 -23.60 2.24 -0.67
C LEU A 25 -23.59 1.92 -2.17
N CYS A 26 -23.28 0.67 -2.51
CA CYS A 26 -23.49 0.12 -3.86
C CYS A 26 -24.21 -1.22 -3.83
N GLU A 27 -24.60 -1.74 -4.99
CA GLU A 27 -25.35 -3.00 -5.11
C GLU A 27 -24.61 -4.23 -4.51
N LEU A 28 -23.27 -4.17 -4.50
CA LEU A 28 -22.37 -5.23 -4.01
C LEU A 28 -22.18 -5.19 -2.48
N ASP A 29 -22.61 -4.11 -1.85
CA ASP A 29 -22.43 -3.86 -0.41
C ASP A 29 -23.45 -4.62 0.45
N LYS A 30 -23.03 -4.96 1.67
CA LYS A 30 -23.95 -5.27 2.77
C LYS A 30 -24.75 -4.02 3.15
N PRO A 31 -25.93 -4.15 3.78
CA PRO A 31 -26.72 -2.98 4.19
C PRO A 31 -25.98 -1.97 5.07
N ASN A 32 -25.07 -2.45 5.93
CA ASN A 32 -24.26 -1.62 6.84
C ASN A 32 -22.80 -1.43 6.36
N ALA A 33 -22.55 -1.50 5.05
CA ALA A 33 -21.19 -1.43 4.53
C ALA A 33 -20.41 -0.14 4.86
N PRO A 34 -21.01 1.07 4.85
CA PRO A 34 -20.32 2.29 5.29
C PRO A 34 -19.85 2.22 6.74
N GLU A 35 -20.66 1.65 7.63
CA GLU A 35 -20.31 1.44 9.04
C GLU A 35 -19.11 0.50 9.17
N ILE A 36 -19.14 -0.63 8.44
CA ILE A 36 -18.03 -1.60 8.44
C ILE A 36 -16.73 -0.95 7.93
N ARG A 37 -16.78 -0.21 6.81
CA ARG A 37 -15.61 0.47 6.25
C ARG A 37 -15.09 1.56 7.18
N THR A 38 -15.99 2.29 7.84
CA THR A 38 -15.64 3.29 8.85
C THR A 38 -14.96 2.63 10.05
N ASN A 39 -15.45 1.48 10.51
CA ASN A 39 -14.81 0.74 11.60
C ASN A 39 -13.43 0.20 11.23
N ASN A 40 -13.26 -0.31 10.00
CA ASN A 40 -11.95 -0.68 9.49
C ASN A 40 -10.98 0.51 9.49
N LEU A 41 -11.44 1.67 9.02
CA LEU A 41 -10.63 2.88 9.03
C LEU A 41 -10.28 3.30 10.47
N ARG A 42 -11.24 3.28 11.40
CA ARG A 42 -11.00 3.61 12.82
C ARG A 42 -9.90 2.73 13.43
N ILE A 43 -9.99 1.41 13.26
CA ILE A 43 -8.96 0.48 13.73
C ILE A 43 -7.59 0.85 13.14
N PHE A 44 -7.54 1.22 11.87
CA PHE A 44 -6.29 1.66 11.22
C PHE A 44 -5.76 2.97 11.81
N LEU A 45 -6.61 3.99 11.99
CA LEU A 45 -6.23 5.30 12.52
C LEU A 45 -5.77 5.23 13.98
N ASP A 46 -6.47 4.45 14.81
CA ASP A 46 -6.12 4.25 16.23
C ASP A 46 -4.76 3.57 16.44
N ASN A 47 -4.21 2.97 15.38
CA ASN A 47 -2.93 2.30 15.40
C ASN A 47 -1.86 3.04 14.58
N ILE A 48 -2.18 4.19 13.99
CA ILE A 48 -1.32 4.85 13.00
C ILE A 48 0.01 5.32 13.58
N ASP A 49 0.01 5.77 14.84
CA ASP A 49 1.18 6.29 15.55
C ASP A 49 2.22 5.21 15.87
N ARG A 50 1.91 3.92 15.63
CA ARG A 50 2.85 2.79 15.77
C ARG A 50 3.84 2.69 14.60
N PHE A 51 3.64 3.47 13.54
CA PHE A 51 4.40 3.39 12.29
C PHE A 51 5.13 4.68 12.00
N ASP A 52 6.41 4.59 11.60
CA ASP A 52 7.22 5.75 11.24
C ASP A 52 7.29 5.98 9.72
N THR A 53 6.71 5.08 8.92
CA THR A 53 6.80 5.08 7.47
C THR A 53 5.44 4.88 6.82
N ILE A 54 5.12 5.72 5.84
CA ILE A 54 3.87 5.69 5.07
C ILE A 54 4.14 5.60 3.57
N LEU A 55 3.38 4.74 2.89
CA LEU A 55 3.33 4.67 1.44
C LEU A 55 2.02 5.30 0.95
N VAL A 56 2.14 6.25 0.04
CA VAL A 56 1.02 7.09 -0.38
C VAL A 56 0.76 6.93 -1.87
N GLY A 57 -0.43 6.41 -2.20
CA GLY A 57 -1.00 6.40 -3.55
C GLY A 57 -1.83 7.64 -3.84
N GLU A 58 -2.35 7.72 -5.06
CA GLU A 58 -3.17 8.86 -5.48
C GLU A 58 -4.63 8.72 -4.99
N ALA A 59 -5.32 7.66 -5.42
CA ALA A 59 -6.71 7.40 -5.08
C ALA A 59 -7.08 5.90 -5.19
N PRO A 60 -8.10 5.43 -4.46
CA PRO A 60 -8.69 4.10 -4.60
C PRO A 60 -9.15 3.75 -6.03
N GLY A 61 -8.95 2.49 -6.43
CA GLY A 61 -9.68 1.87 -7.54
C GLY A 61 -11.02 1.27 -7.11
N HIS A 62 -11.90 1.00 -8.09
CA HIS A 62 -13.28 0.54 -7.85
C HIS A 62 -13.41 -0.85 -7.18
N ILE A 63 -12.40 -1.73 -7.33
CA ILE A 63 -12.38 -3.11 -6.77
C ILE A 63 -11.51 -3.25 -5.50
N GLY A 64 -10.84 -2.17 -5.11
CA GLY A 64 -9.83 -2.18 -4.06
C GLY A 64 -10.30 -1.52 -2.76
N ALA A 65 -9.53 -0.52 -2.35
CA ALA A 65 -9.74 0.29 -1.16
C ALA A 65 -11.15 0.87 -1.02
N ARG A 66 -11.84 1.14 -2.15
CA ARG A 66 -13.25 1.56 -2.15
C ARG A 66 -14.15 0.58 -1.36
N LYS A 67 -13.91 -0.73 -1.51
CA LYS A 67 -14.75 -1.78 -0.91
C LYS A 67 -14.41 -2.03 0.56
N THR A 68 -13.20 -1.71 1.00
CA THR A 68 -12.70 -2.05 2.34
C THR A 68 -12.54 -0.85 3.28
N GLY A 69 -12.45 0.37 2.73
CA GLY A 69 -12.11 1.58 3.47
C GLY A 69 -10.61 1.79 3.70
N LEU A 70 -9.75 0.86 3.25
CA LEU A 70 -8.32 0.85 3.52
C LEU A 70 -7.49 0.90 2.23
N ALA A 71 -6.52 1.81 2.17
CA ALA A 71 -5.70 2.02 0.97
C ALA A 71 -4.99 0.73 0.51
N PHE A 72 -4.99 0.51 -0.81
CA PHE A 72 -4.42 -0.68 -1.46
C PHE A 72 -4.86 -2.01 -0.84
N THR A 73 -6.03 -2.08 -0.22
CA THR A 73 -6.50 -3.28 0.48
C THR A 73 -7.83 -3.72 -0.11
N SER A 74 -7.88 -4.93 -0.63
CA SER A 74 -9.13 -5.57 -1.09
C SER A 74 -9.52 -6.70 -0.13
N ASN A 75 -10.75 -7.24 -0.26
CA ASN A 75 -11.30 -8.21 0.69
C ASN A 75 -10.35 -9.38 1.00
N HIS A 76 -9.65 -9.91 -0.01
CA HIS A 76 -8.73 -11.05 0.15
C HIS A 76 -7.44 -10.71 0.91
N ILE A 77 -7.16 -9.42 1.10
CA ILE A 77 -5.94 -8.91 1.72
C ILE A 77 -6.16 -8.57 3.20
N LEU A 78 -7.40 -8.33 3.63
CA LEU A 78 -7.70 -7.86 5.00
C LEU A 78 -7.03 -8.72 6.09
N LYS A 79 -7.06 -10.05 5.96
CA LYS A 79 -6.40 -10.96 6.92
C LYS A 79 -4.87 -10.89 6.86
N THR A 80 -4.29 -10.69 5.69
CA THR A 80 -2.85 -10.42 5.54
C THR A 80 -2.50 -9.07 6.17
N ALA A 81 -3.33 -8.05 5.99
CA ALA A 81 -3.15 -6.73 6.57
C ALA A 81 -3.17 -6.75 8.10
N GLU A 82 -4.17 -7.42 8.69
CA GLU A 82 -4.25 -7.66 10.14
C GLU A 82 -2.95 -8.25 10.69
N LYS A 83 -2.46 -9.34 10.07
CA LYS A 83 -1.23 -10.00 10.50
C LYS A 83 -0.01 -9.10 10.33
N THR A 84 0.10 -8.40 9.19
CA THR A 84 1.29 -7.62 8.82
C THR A 84 1.44 -6.38 9.70
N TRP A 85 0.33 -5.69 10.01
CA TRP A 85 0.34 -4.50 10.85
C TRP A 85 0.12 -4.81 12.34
N GLY A 86 -0.17 -6.07 12.70
CA GLY A 86 -0.56 -6.43 14.05
C GLY A 86 -1.83 -5.69 14.49
N MET A 87 -2.80 -5.58 13.59
CA MET A 87 -4.14 -5.01 13.82
C MET A 87 -5.17 -6.15 13.77
N LYS A 88 -6.32 -5.99 14.43
CA LYS A 88 -7.38 -7.01 14.46
C LYS A 88 -8.74 -6.35 14.34
N GLY A 89 -9.70 -7.08 13.77
CA GLY A 89 -11.09 -6.65 13.66
C GLY A 89 -11.46 -6.08 12.30
N PHE A 90 -10.63 -6.28 11.26
CA PHE A 90 -11.00 -5.88 9.91
C PHE A 90 -12.08 -6.81 9.34
N GLU A 91 -13.12 -6.19 8.79
CA GLU A 91 -14.33 -6.85 8.32
C GLU A 91 -14.61 -6.58 6.84
N ILE A 92 -15.26 -7.56 6.19
CA ILE A 92 -15.67 -7.46 4.78
C ILE A 92 -17.02 -6.74 4.70
N ALA A 93 -17.06 -5.62 3.99
CA ALA A 93 -18.26 -4.80 3.83
C ALA A 93 -19.19 -5.25 2.67
N THR A 94 -18.74 -6.18 1.81
CA THR A 94 -19.48 -6.63 0.61
C THR A 94 -20.18 -7.98 0.80
N LYS A 95 -21.18 -8.29 -0.03
CA LYS A 95 -22.04 -9.48 0.10
C LYS A 95 -21.37 -10.84 -0.16
N LYS A 96 -20.39 -10.97 -1.07
CA LYS A 96 -19.63 -12.23 -1.32
C LYS A 96 -18.52 -12.16 -2.38
N GLU A 97 -18.04 -10.97 -2.74
CA GLU A 97 -17.12 -10.84 -3.87
C GLU A 97 -15.64 -10.83 -3.46
N TYR A 98 -14.86 -11.66 -4.15
CA TYR A 98 -13.40 -11.74 -4.00
C TYR A 98 -12.72 -11.35 -5.30
N TYR A 99 -12.74 -10.06 -5.62
CA TYR A 99 -11.90 -9.55 -6.70
C TYR A 99 -10.47 -9.34 -6.20
N LYS A 100 -9.52 -9.76 -7.03
CA LYS A 100 -8.11 -9.44 -6.83
C LYS A 100 -7.78 -8.14 -7.54
N GLU A 101 -7.67 -7.04 -6.79
CA GLU A 101 -7.10 -5.81 -7.34
C GLU A 101 -5.58 -6.00 -7.56
N LEU A 102 -5.14 -5.92 -8.81
CA LEU A 102 -3.74 -6.21 -9.18
C LEU A 102 -2.74 -5.28 -8.49
N SER A 103 -3.06 -3.99 -8.38
CA SER A 103 -2.20 -3.02 -7.71
C SER A 103 -1.99 -3.37 -6.23
N ALA A 104 -3.10 -3.60 -5.51
CA ALA A 104 -3.07 -4.05 -4.12
C ALA A 104 -2.29 -5.36 -3.99
N HIS A 105 -2.54 -6.35 -4.84
CA HIS A 105 -1.85 -7.63 -4.83
C HIS A 105 -0.32 -7.47 -4.93
N HIS A 106 0.17 -6.59 -5.81
CA HIS A 106 1.61 -6.35 -5.94
C HIS A 106 2.22 -5.65 -4.73
N VAL A 107 1.54 -4.65 -4.17
CA VAL A 107 1.98 -3.98 -2.93
C VAL A 107 2.08 -5.01 -1.79
N TRP A 108 1.00 -5.78 -1.58
CA TRP A 108 0.92 -6.79 -0.52
C TRP A 108 1.74 -8.05 -0.75
N SER A 109 2.33 -8.24 -1.93
CA SER A 109 3.35 -9.27 -2.15
C SER A 109 4.71 -8.93 -1.52
N VAL A 110 4.92 -7.66 -1.14
CA VAL A 110 6.15 -7.14 -0.55
C VAL A 110 6.00 -6.89 0.95
N LEU A 111 4.96 -6.17 1.36
CA LEU A 111 4.78 -5.69 2.75
C LEU A 111 5.01 -6.77 3.82
N PRO A 112 4.40 -7.98 3.74
CA PRO A 112 4.58 -9.01 4.76
C PRO A 112 6.01 -9.56 4.89
N ARG A 113 6.91 -9.22 3.97
CA ARG A 113 8.32 -9.64 3.96
C ARG A 113 9.25 -8.61 4.61
N LEU A 114 8.72 -7.43 4.96
CA LEU A 114 9.45 -6.34 5.61
C LEU A 114 9.44 -6.55 7.12
N VAL A 115 10.56 -6.30 7.80
CA VAL A 115 10.63 -6.39 9.27
C VAL A 115 9.75 -5.32 9.93
N ASN A 116 9.77 -4.10 9.38
CA ASN A 116 8.92 -2.98 9.78
C ASN A 116 8.11 -2.52 8.56
N PRO A 117 6.97 -3.17 8.28
CA PRO A 117 6.18 -2.83 7.12
C PRO A 117 5.55 -1.44 7.29
N PRO A 118 5.55 -0.60 6.25
CA PRO A 118 4.90 0.70 6.28
C PRO A 118 3.37 0.53 6.24
N ILE A 119 2.67 1.58 6.66
CA ILE A 119 1.23 1.71 6.42
C ILE A 119 0.97 2.30 5.03
N LEU A 120 -0.26 2.12 4.54
CA LEU A 120 -0.68 2.54 3.21
C LEU A 120 -1.76 3.63 3.33
N TRP A 121 -1.67 4.65 2.48
CA TRP A 121 -2.67 5.72 2.38
C TRP A 121 -2.88 6.15 0.94
N ASN A 122 -3.99 6.84 0.67
CA ASN A 122 -4.24 7.52 -0.59
C ASN A 122 -4.45 9.00 -0.31
N ILE A 123 -3.80 9.89 -1.07
CA ILE A 123 -3.99 11.35 -0.90
C ILE A 123 -5.47 11.71 -0.99
N ILE A 124 -6.18 11.15 -1.97
CA ILE A 124 -7.64 11.22 -2.05
C ILE A 124 -8.18 9.88 -1.55
N PRO A 125 -8.70 9.79 -0.32
CA PRO A 125 -9.18 8.53 0.24
C PRO A 125 -10.56 8.10 -0.29
N LEU A 126 -11.06 8.77 -1.33
CA LEU A 126 -12.36 8.50 -1.96
C LEU A 126 -12.16 8.01 -3.40
N HIS A 127 -13.09 7.22 -3.92
CA HIS A 127 -12.93 6.61 -5.24
C HIS A 127 -13.47 7.50 -6.38
N PRO A 128 -12.60 8.07 -7.23
CA PRO A 128 -13.02 8.82 -8.42
C PRO A 128 -13.53 7.90 -9.54
N PHE A 129 -14.72 8.20 -10.05
CA PHE A 129 -15.33 7.46 -11.17
C PHE A 129 -15.81 8.39 -12.29
N LYS A 130 -16.16 7.81 -13.45
CA LYS A 130 -16.73 8.52 -14.61
C LYS A 130 -18.00 7.81 -15.09
N GLY A 131 -19.13 8.50 -14.99
CA GLY A 131 -20.43 7.91 -15.34
C GLY A 131 -20.84 6.92 -14.25
N GLU A 132 -20.43 5.66 -14.40
CA GLU A 132 -20.78 4.59 -13.46
C GLU A 132 -19.73 4.42 -12.36
N GLN A 133 -20.18 4.12 -11.15
CA GLN A 133 -19.37 3.95 -9.93
C GLN A 133 -18.36 2.79 -9.97
N PHE A 134 -18.39 1.93 -11.00
CA PHE A 134 -17.48 0.81 -11.20
C PHE A 134 -16.38 1.11 -12.22
N THR A 135 -16.17 2.38 -12.56
CA THR A 135 -15.12 2.84 -13.47
C THR A 135 -14.05 3.60 -12.72
N ASN A 136 -12.79 3.49 -13.16
CA ASN A 136 -11.72 4.32 -12.62
C ASN A 136 -11.60 5.62 -13.41
N ARG A 137 -11.42 6.73 -12.70
CA ARG A 137 -11.02 8.02 -13.27
C ARG A 137 -9.81 8.57 -12.51
N THR A 138 -8.92 9.29 -13.18
CA THR A 138 -7.85 10.02 -12.46
C THR A 138 -8.46 11.21 -11.71
N PRO A 139 -8.11 11.46 -10.43
CA PRO A 139 -8.49 12.68 -9.73
C PRO A 139 -8.15 13.95 -10.51
N ASN A 140 -9.06 14.91 -10.48
CA ASN A 140 -8.89 16.24 -11.04
C ASN A 140 -8.64 17.25 -9.90
N ASN A 141 -8.39 18.52 -10.23
CA ASN A 141 -8.13 19.53 -9.21
C ASN A 141 -9.30 19.79 -8.27
N LEU A 142 -10.55 19.67 -8.75
CA LEU A 142 -11.73 19.82 -7.90
C LEU A 142 -11.79 18.70 -6.87
N ASP A 143 -11.49 17.44 -7.24
CA ASP A 143 -11.46 16.32 -6.30
C ASP A 143 -10.46 16.58 -5.15
N HIS A 144 -9.30 17.15 -5.48
CA HIS A 144 -8.31 17.55 -4.48
C HIS A 144 -8.79 18.68 -3.57
N LEU A 145 -9.45 19.70 -4.13
CA LEU A 145 -10.04 20.79 -3.34
C LEU A 145 -11.15 20.27 -2.42
N THR A 146 -12.00 19.39 -2.93
CA THR A 146 -13.10 18.75 -2.19
C THR A 146 -12.58 17.93 -1.00
N CYS A 147 -11.40 17.30 -1.11
CA CYS A 147 -10.79 16.55 -0.02
C CYS A 147 -9.75 17.35 0.78
N ASN A 148 -9.56 18.65 0.50
CA ASN A 148 -8.42 19.41 1.03
C ASN A 148 -8.39 19.43 2.56
N SER A 149 -9.54 19.66 3.20
CA SER A 149 -9.65 19.65 4.67
C SER A 149 -9.25 18.31 5.27
N ALA A 150 -9.61 17.19 4.62
CA ALA A 150 -9.20 15.86 5.05
C ALA A 150 -7.68 15.66 4.89
N VAL A 151 -7.11 16.09 3.75
CA VAL A 151 -5.68 16.00 3.49
C VAL A 151 -4.88 16.81 4.51
N GLU A 152 -5.25 18.07 4.72
CA GLU A 152 -4.60 18.95 5.70
C GLU A 152 -4.71 18.37 7.12
N TYR A 153 -5.90 17.94 7.52
CA TYR A 153 -6.08 17.35 8.84
C TYR A 153 -5.20 16.12 9.04
N PHE A 154 -5.20 15.18 8.09
CA PHE A 154 -4.41 13.96 8.20
C PHE A 154 -2.92 14.27 8.39
N PHE A 155 -2.34 15.08 7.51
CA PHE A 155 -0.90 15.35 7.56
C PHE A 155 -0.48 16.34 8.66
N ASN A 156 -1.38 17.19 9.17
CA ASN A 156 -1.09 18.05 10.32
C ASN A 156 -1.17 17.30 11.66
N ASN A 157 -1.83 16.14 11.70
CA ASN A 157 -2.07 15.37 12.92
C ASN A 157 -1.37 13.99 12.93
N THR A 158 -0.50 13.74 11.96
CA THR A 158 0.33 12.54 11.86
C THR A 158 1.76 12.93 11.52
N GLU A 159 2.73 12.22 12.09
CA GLU A 159 4.14 12.40 11.76
C GLU A 159 4.72 11.08 11.25
N PHE A 160 5.33 11.14 10.06
CA PHE A 160 6.08 10.02 9.50
C PHE A 160 7.50 10.45 9.24
N ARG A 161 8.47 9.67 9.74
CA ARG A 161 9.88 9.86 9.42
C ARG A 161 10.12 9.70 7.92
N LYS A 162 9.40 8.78 7.27
CA LYS A 162 9.57 8.48 5.86
C LYS A 162 8.23 8.46 5.13
N ILE A 163 8.11 9.28 4.09
CA ILE A 163 6.95 9.35 3.19
C ILE A 163 7.39 8.87 1.80
N ILE A 164 6.77 7.80 1.32
CA ILE A 164 7.08 7.18 0.03
C ILE A 164 5.88 7.32 -0.90
N ALA A 165 6.04 8.02 -2.02
CA ALA A 165 5.00 8.12 -3.04
C ALA A 165 5.02 6.92 -3.99
N ILE A 166 3.86 6.27 -4.13
CA ILE A 166 3.62 5.25 -5.15
C ILE A 166 3.16 5.96 -6.43
N GLY A 167 4.10 6.22 -7.35
CA GLY A 167 3.82 6.87 -8.62
C GLY A 167 4.04 8.39 -8.63
N ARG A 168 4.17 8.94 -9.84
CA ARG A 168 4.58 10.33 -10.07
C ARG A 168 3.51 11.34 -9.65
N VAL A 169 2.23 10.96 -9.73
CA VAL A 169 1.14 11.87 -9.38
C VAL A 169 1.11 12.10 -7.87
N ALA A 170 1.13 11.03 -7.07
CA ALA A 170 1.25 11.10 -5.62
C ALA A 170 2.51 11.89 -5.20
N GLN A 171 3.66 11.62 -5.82
CA GLN A 171 4.91 12.34 -5.56
C GLN A 171 4.76 13.85 -5.78
N LYS A 172 4.23 14.25 -6.94
CA LYS A 172 4.06 15.66 -7.28
C LYS A 172 3.11 16.38 -6.33
N ARG A 173 2.06 15.69 -5.87
CA ARG A 173 1.07 16.24 -4.94
C ARG A 173 1.67 16.41 -3.54
N LEU A 174 2.32 15.38 -3.00
CA LEU A 174 2.97 15.47 -1.68
C LEU A 174 4.06 16.54 -1.65
N ARG A 175 4.88 16.66 -2.71
CA ARG A 175 5.87 17.74 -2.79
C ARG A 175 5.26 19.14 -2.81
N ARG A 176 4.08 19.31 -3.42
CA ARG A 176 3.34 20.58 -3.38
C ARG A 176 2.80 20.91 -1.99
N LEU A 177 2.56 19.89 -1.17
CA LEU A 177 2.20 20.05 0.24
C LEU A 177 3.43 20.31 1.12
N GLY A 178 4.64 20.36 0.55
CA GLY A 178 5.88 20.67 1.28
C GLY A 178 6.62 19.47 1.86
N PHE A 179 6.17 18.23 1.60
CA PHE A 179 6.85 17.03 2.09
C PHE A 179 8.09 16.71 1.27
N ASP A 180 9.15 16.24 1.96
CA ASP A 180 10.20 15.46 1.32
C ASP A 180 9.69 14.02 1.11
N VAL A 181 9.88 13.51 -0.10
CA VAL A 181 9.17 12.33 -0.59
C VAL A 181 10.06 11.47 -1.46
N GLU A 182 10.29 10.26 -0.99
CA GLU A 182 10.89 9.19 -1.76
C GLU A 182 9.89 8.68 -2.80
N TYR A 183 10.38 8.21 -3.94
CA TYR A 183 9.52 7.74 -5.04
C TYR A 183 9.74 6.27 -5.33
N VAL A 184 8.64 5.54 -5.43
CA VAL A 184 8.61 4.20 -6.02
C VAL A 184 7.71 4.17 -7.24
N ARG A 185 8.08 3.36 -8.24
CA ARG A 185 7.29 3.21 -9.45
C ARG A 185 5.91 2.63 -9.11
N HIS A 186 4.85 3.21 -9.66
CA HIS A 186 3.51 2.65 -9.52
C HIS A 186 3.44 1.24 -10.12
N VAL A 187 2.74 0.32 -9.44
CA VAL A 187 2.65 -1.11 -9.78
C VAL A 187 1.87 -1.42 -11.06
N SER A 188 1.05 -0.50 -11.55
CA SER A 188 0.31 -0.64 -12.80
C SER A 188 1.20 -0.60 -14.05
N MET A 189 0.66 -1.01 -15.19
CA MET A 189 1.32 -0.91 -16.51
C MET A 189 2.72 -1.56 -16.52
N GLY A 190 2.86 -2.75 -15.96
CA GLY A 190 4.13 -3.49 -15.88
C GLY A 190 5.14 -2.92 -14.87
N GLY A 191 4.75 -1.94 -14.05
CA GLY A 191 5.65 -1.32 -13.06
C GLY A 191 5.92 -2.15 -11.80
N SER A 192 5.26 -3.30 -11.65
CA SER A 192 5.30 -4.12 -10.43
C SER A 192 6.71 -4.58 -10.05
N ASN A 193 7.56 -4.97 -11.00
CA ASN A 193 8.90 -5.40 -10.65
C ASN A 193 9.80 -4.24 -10.20
N LYS A 194 9.69 -3.07 -10.84
CA LYS A 194 10.42 -1.86 -10.44
C LYS A 194 9.98 -1.39 -9.05
N PHE A 195 8.68 -1.45 -8.76
CA PHE A 195 8.14 -1.21 -7.43
C PHE A 195 8.80 -2.12 -6.40
N LYS A 196 8.76 -3.45 -6.62
CA LYS A 196 9.32 -4.44 -5.70
C LYS A 196 10.81 -4.20 -5.45
N ALA A 197 11.58 -3.99 -6.51
CA ALA A 197 13.02 -3.70 -6.40
C ALA A 197 13.28 -2.46 -5.54
N SER A 198 12.56 -1.35 -5.80
CA SER A 198 12.73 -0.12 -5.03
C SER A 198 12.35 -0.32 -3.56
N MET A 199 11.27 -1.03 -3.29
CA MET A 199 10.88 -1.36 -1.90
C MET A 199 11.93 -2.21 -1.19
N TYR A 200 12.57 -3.14 -1.90
CA TYR A 200 13.65 -3.95 -1.36
C TYR A 200 15.00 -3.20 -1.24
N GLU A 201 15.13 -2.03 -1.84
CA GLU A 201 16.28 -1.16 -1.62
C GLU A 201 16.02 -0.26 -0.39
N LEU A 202 14.82 0.31 -0.31
CA LEU A 202 14.47 1.32 0.70
C LEU A 202 14.32 0.81 2.14
N PHE A 203 14.04 -0.48 2.33
CA PHE A 203 13.73 -1.04 3.65
C PHE A 203 14.85 -1.89 4.26
N GLU A 204 15.99 -2.07 3.57
CA GLU A 204 17.28 -2.75 3.89
C GLU A 204 17.28 -4.09 4.67
N LYS A 205 16.36 -4.30 5.62
CA LYS A 205 16.14 -5.49 6.42
C LYS A 205 14.87 -6.20 5.97
N TYR A 206 15.05 -7.39 5.42
CA TYR A 206 13.98 -8.29 5.04
C TYR A 206 14.03 -9.51 5.93
N ASP A 207 12.90 -10.21 6.00
CA ASP A 207 12.69 -11.45 6.73
C ASP A 207 13.74 -12.54 6.38
N GLY A 208 14.96 -12.38 6.90
CA GLY A 208 16.12 -13.23 6.66
C GLY A 208 17.16 -12.77 5.63
N PHE A 209 17.25 -11.49 5.27
CA PHE A 209 18.30 -11.01 4.34
C PHE A 209 18.91 -9.68 4.82
N GLU A 210 20.23 -9.53 4.65
CA GLU A 210 21.00 -8.32 4.92
C GLU A 210 21.68 -7.80 3.65
N ILE A 211 21.90 -6.49 3.56
CA ILE A 211 22.75 -5.89 2.53
C ILE A 211 24.20 -5.95 3.04
N SER A 212 25.09 -6.59 2.29
CA SER A 212 26.52 -6.60 2.54
C SER A 212 27.28 -6.02 1.35
N GLU A 213 28.27 -5.18 1.61
CA GLU A 213 29.13 -4.64 0.58
C GLU A 213 30.21 -5.66 0.19
N PHE A 214 30.32 -5.97 -1.11
CA PHE A 214 31.37 -6.84 -1.62
C PHE A 214 31.90 -6.30 -2.94
N GLY A 215 33.14 -5.82 -2.94
CA GLY A 215 33.79 -5.25 -4.13
C GLY A 215 33.16 -3.93 -4.59
N GLY A 216 32.72 -3.07 -3.67
CA GLY A 216 32.13 -1.74 -3.99
C GLY A 216 30.72 -1.79 -4.58
N LYS A 217 30.03 -2.93 -4.45
CA LYS A 217 28.62 -3.11 -4.83
C LYS A 217 27.83 -3.68 -3.65
N ASN A 218 26.62 -3.16 -3.44
CA ASN A 218 25.67 -3.71 -2.47
C ASN A 218 25.17 -5.09 -2.95
N ARG A 219 25.32 -6.12 -2.12
CA ARG A 219 24.78 -7.47 -2.35
C ARG A 219 23.78 -7.83 -1.26
N LEU A 220 22.71 -8.53 -1.61
CA LEU A 220 21.80 -9.13 -0.63
C LEU A 220 22.34 -10.50 -0.22
N ARG A 221 22.52 -10.71 1.09
CA ARG A 221 22.92 -11.96 1.72
C ARG A 221 21.74 -12.54 2.49
N CYS A 222 21.34 -13.76 2.18
CA CYS A 222 20.42 -14.52 3.03
C CYS A 222 21.09 -14.85 4.37
N ILE A 223 20.48 -14.47 5.48
CA ILE A 223 20.89 -14.80 6.86
C ILE A 223 20.00 -15.88 7.49
N LYS A 224 19.03 -16.43 6.76
CA LYS A 224 18.21 -17.58 7.19
C LYS A 224 18.80 -18.90 6.72
N ASP A 225 18.62 -19.96 7.53
CA ASP A 225 19.05 -21.32 7.19
C ASP A 225 18.45 -21.77 5.83
N PRO A 226 19.30 -22.08 4.83
CA PRO A 226 18.88 -22.53 3.50
C PRO A 226 17.89 -23.71 3.51
N LYS A 227 17.91 -24.54 4.56
CA LYS A 227 17.04 -25.72 4.68
C LYS A 227 15.59 -25.41 5.04
N THR A 228 15.29 -24.17 5.45
CA THR A 228 13.95 -23.78 5.97
C THR A 228 13.27 -22.67 5.17
N CYS A 229 13.97 -22.02 4.24
CA CYS A 229 13.50 -20.78 3.62
C CYS A 229 12.91 -20.98 2.20
N LYS A 230 11.60 -21.23 2.13
CA LYS A 230 10.82 -21.31 0.87
C LYS A 230 10.80 -19.98 0.07
N ALA A 231 11.16 -18.86 0.70
CA ALA A 231 11.18 -17.52 0.10
C ALA A 231 12.44 -17.22 -0.75
N CYS A 232 13.48 -18.06 -0.67
CA CYS A 232 14.75 -17.86 -1.40
C CYS A 232 14.57 -18.02 -2.92
N TYR A 233 13.82 -19.03 -3.38
CA TYR A 233 13.75 -19.38 -4.81
C TYR A 233 13.01 -18.33 -5.66
N GLU A 234 11.93 -17.74 -5.14
CA GLU A 234 11.13 -16.76 -5.87
C GLU A 234 11.80 -15.38 -5.92
N THR A 235 12.49 -14.99 -4.86
CA THR A 235 13.12 -13.67 -4.72
C THR A 235 14.40 -13.59 -5.55
N GLU A 236 15.22 -14.65 -5.53
CA GLU A 236 16.46 -14.73 -6.30
C GLU A 236 16.20 -14.78 -7.83
N SER A 237 15.22 -15.57 -8.29
CA SER A 237 14.86 -15.60 -9.72
C SER A 237 14.26 -14.28 -10.24
N MET A 238 13.62 -13.50 -9.35
CA MET A 238 13.03 -12.21 -9.69
C MET A 238 14.09 -11.11 -9.77
N MET A 239 15.12 -11.13 -8.92
CA MET A 239 16.21 -10.15 -8.94
C MET A 239 17.25 -10.44 -10.05
N ARG A 240 17.54 -11.70 -10.37
CA ARG A 240 18.34 -12.09 -11.54
C ARG A 240 17.76 -11.53 -12.86
N ARG A 241 16.43 -11.49 -12.97
CA ARG A 241 15.71 -10.93 -14.14
C ARG A 241 15.78 -9.40 -14.28
N HIS A 242 16.27 -8.67 -13.27
CA HIS A 242 16.31 -7.20 -13.28
C HIS A 242 17.73 -6.64 -13.26
N HIS A 243 18.76 -7.45 -13.52
CA HIS A 243 20.18 -7.06 -13.50
C HIS A 243 20.64 -6.39 -12.19
N LEU A 244 19.95 -6.68 -11.08
CA LEU A 244 20.37 -6.27 -9.73
C LEU A 244 21.39 -7.26 -9.14
N VAL A 245 21.78 -8.27 -9.90
CA VAL A 245 22.80 -9.27 -9.58
C VAL A 245 23.69 -9.39 -10.82
N ASP A 246 25.00 -9.22 -10.64
CA ASP A 246 26.01 -9.37 -11.69
C ASP A 246 26.90 -10.56 -11.31
N HIS A 247 27.03 -11.53 -12.23
CA HIS A 247 27.78 -12.75 -11.99
C HIS A 247 29.28 -12.49 -12.23
N GLY A 248 29.98 -12.13 -11.15
CA GLY A 248 31.35 -12.61 -10.98
C GLY A 248 31.27 -14.10 -10.60
N GLN A 249 31.93 -14.95 -11.39
CA GLN A 249 31.89 -16.41 -11.36
C GLN A 249 32.17 -17.05 -9.98
N GLU A 250 31.83 -18.35 -9.91
CA GLU A 250 32.20 -19.38 -8.90
C GLU A 250 31.22 -19.52 -7.71
N SER A 251 30.74 -20.69 -7.31
CA SER A 251 30.68 -22.06 -7.85
C SER A 251 29.89 -22.84 -6.80
N PHE A 252 28.77 -23.47 -7.16
CA PHE A 252 28.23 -24.54 -6.31
C PHE A 252 27.86 -25.71 -7.22
N THR A 253 28.78 -26.67 -7.24
CA THR A 253 28.54 -28.04 -7.64
C THR A 253 27.36 -28.57 -6.84
N ILE A 254 26.34 -29.02 -7.57
CA ILE A 254 25.25 -29.83 -7.06
C ILE A 254 25.87 -31.15 -6.60
N LEU A 255 25.78 -31.45 -5.31
CA LEU A 255 25.85 -32.81 -4.80
C LEU A 255 24.53 -33.07 -4.07
N ASP A 256 23.67 -33.82 -4.76
CA ASP A 256 22.68 -34.79 -4.31
C ASP A 256 21.95 -34.56 -2.96
N LEU A 257 20.68 -34.11 -3.06
CA LEU A 257 19.43 -34.73 -2.53
C LEU A 257 18.32 -33.69 -2.35
#